data_AF-A3PE08-F1
#
_entry.id   AF-A3PE08-F1
#
_cell.length_a   1.000
_cell.length_b   1.000
_cell.length_c   1.000
_cell.angle_alpha   90.00
_cell.angle_beta   90.00
_cell.angle_gamma   90.00
#
_symmetry.space_group_name_H-M   'P 1'
#
loop_
_entity.id
_entity.type
_entity.pdbx_description
1 polymer ?
#
loop_
_entity_poly.entity_id
_entity_poly.type
_entity_poly.pdbx_seq_one_letter_code
_entity_poly.pdbx_strand_id
1 'polypeptide(L)' 'MTEKINWQRELLESGKFNDKFSKNLLENGAKNFMQGIYLGYMYSRWRKIRGLDKDDPIENKGQMQSSFKDFEKKIK' A
#
# COMPACT_ATOMS: atom_id res chain seq x y z
N MET A 1 18.06 16.96 10.43
CA MET A 1 17.40 17.24 9.14
C MET A 1 16.61 16.01 8.78
N THR A 2 15.28 16.05 8.83
CA THR A 2 14.44 14.95 8.30
C THR A 2 14.51 15.02 6.79
N GLU A 3 15.17 14.05 6.16
CA GLU A 3 15.09 13.90 4.71
C GLU A 3 13.62 13.72 4.32
N LYS A 4 13.09 14.66 3.52
CA LYS A 4 11.75 14.50 2.95
C LYS A 4 11.85 13.41 1.89
N ILE A 5 11.40 12.21 2.25
CA ILE A 5 11.30 11.08 1.32
C ILE A 5 10.33 11.44 0.20
N ASN A 6 10.82 11.48 -1.04
CA ASN A 6 9.98 11.61 -2.23
C ASN A 6 9.81 10.23 -2.88
N TRP A 7 8.85 9.48 -2.34
CA TRP A 7 8.61 8.09 -2.75
C TRP A 7 8.26 7.96 -4.24
N GLN A 8 7.58 8.94 -4.84
CA GLN A 8 7.20 8.90 -6.26
C GLN A 8 8.44 8.88 -7.15
N ARG A 9 9.41 9.74 -6.83
CA ARG A 9 10.68 9.83 -7.54
C ARG A 9 11.53 8.58 -7.36
N GLU A 10 11.64 8.06 -6.13
CA GLU A 10 12.35 6.81 -5.88
C GLU A 10 11.72 5.63 -6.65
N LEU A 11 10.39 5.58 -6.68
CA LEU A 11 9.68 4.53 -7.40
C LEU A 11 9.88 4.64 -8.92
N LEU A 12 9.93 5.87 -9.45
CA LEU A 12 10.24 6.15 -10.85
C LEU A 12 11.69 5.73 -11.20
N GLU A 13 12.65 6.07 -10.34
CA GLU A 13 14.08 5.73 -10.50
C GLU A 13 14.34 4.22 -10.34
N SER A 14 13.49 3.50 -9.60
CA SER A 14 13.63 2.04 -9.40
C SER A 14 13.54 1.21 -10.69
N GLY A 15 13.07 1.79 -11.80
CA GLY A 15 12.96 1.12 -13.10
C GLY A 15 11.94 -0.03 -13.13
N LYS A 16 11.11 -0.18 -12.08
CA LYS A 16 10.06 -1.21 -12.02
C LYS A 16 8.72 -0.74 -12.62
N PHE A 17 8.60 0.52 -13.03
CA PHE A 17 7.35 1.14 -13.52
C PHE A 17 7.61 1.88 -14.83
N ASN A 18 7.87 1.08 -15.86
CA ASN A 18 8.34 1.58 -17.13
C ASN A 18 7.21 1.89 -18.11
N ASP A 19 5.98 1.53 -17.77
CA ASP A 19 4.83 1.81 -18.61
C ASP A 19 4.52 3.32 -18.61
N LYS A 20 4.07 3.80 -19.76
CA LYS A 20 3.80 5.22 -20.01
C LYS A 20 2.76 5.78 -19.04
N PHE A 21 1.79 4.97 -18.62
CA PHE A 21 0.73 5.38 -17.73
C PHE A 21 1.25 5.62 -16.31
N SER A 22 1.96 4.65 -15.72
CA SER A 22 2.54 4.82 -14.38
C SER A 22 3.51 5.98 -14.29
N LYS A 23 4.37 6.17 -15.31
CA LYS A 23 5.30 7.31 -15.36
C LYS A 23 4.55 8.64 -15.36
N ASN A 24 3.57 8.79 -16.25
CA ASN A 24 2.77 10.00 -16.32
C ASN A 24 2.06 10.30 -15.00
N LEU A 25 1.53 9.27 -14.34
CA LEU A 25 0.84 9.39 -13.06
C LEU A 25 1.77 9.79 -11.91
N LEU A 26 3.00 9.27 -11.88
CA LEU A 26 4.01 9.64 -10.89
C LEU A 26 4.53 11.07 -11.07
N GLU A 27 4.68 11.52 -12.32
CA GLU A 27 5.21 12.84 -12.65
C GLU A 27 4.15 13.95 -12.55
N ASN A 28 2.93 13.69 -13.03
CA ASN A 28 1.89 14.71 -13.20
C ASN A 28 0.73 14.57 -12.20
N GLY A 29 0.71 13.50 -11.41
CA GLY A 29 -0.34 13.22 -10.44
C GLY A 29 -1.64 12.66 -11.04
N ALA A 30 -2.57 12.30 -10.15
CA ALA A 30 -3.88 11.76 -10.52
C ALA A 30 -4.85 12.89 -10.92
N LYS A 31 -5.55 12.70 -12.05
CA LYS A 31 -6.57 13.63 -12.58
C LYS A 31 -8.00 13.15 -12.33
N ASN A 32 -8.17 11.90 -11.91
CA ASN A 32 -9.47 11.33 -11.58
C ASN A 32 -9.35 10.34 -10.42
N PHE A 33 -10.51 9.93 -9.90
CA PHE A 33 -10.59 9.03 -8.75
C PHE A 33 -9.87 7.70 -8.98
N MET A 34 -10.08 7.06 -10.14
CA MET A 34 -9.47 5.76 -10.45
C MET A 34 -7.94 5.84 -10.52
N GLN A 35 -7.42 6.93 -11.07
CA GLN A 35 -5.99 7.24 -11.05
C GLN A 35 -5.48 7.45 -9.62
N GLY A 36 -6.28 8.06 -8.73
CA GLY A 36 -5.97 8.20 -7.31
C GLY A 36 -5.87 6.84 -6.60
N ILE A 37 -6.81 5.94 -6.86
CA ILE A 37 -6.76 4.55 -6.36
C ILE A 37 -5.49 3.84 -6.85
N TYR A 38 -5.18 3.97 -8.13
CA TYR A 38 -3.96 3.38 -8.70
C TYR A 38 -2.69 3.94 -8.06
N LEU A 39 -2.64 5.26 -7.81
CA LEU A 39 -1.50 5.90 -7.14
C LEU A 39 -1.34 5.38 -5.69
N GLY A 40 -2.43 5.13 -4.98
CA GLY A 40 -2.41 4.48 -3.66
C GLY A 40 -1.84 3.05 -3.69
N TYR A 41 -2.17 2.30 -4.74
CA TYR A 41 -1.56 0.98 -4.98
C TYR A 41 -0.04 1.08 -5.24
N MET A 42 0.40 2.07 -6.03
CA MET A 42 1.82 2.32 -6.28
C MET A 42 2.57 2.68 -4.99
N TYR A 43 1.99 3.53 -4.14
CA TYR A 43 2.56 3.87 -2.83
C TYR A 43 2.73 2.64 -1.94
N SER A 44 1.68 1.81 -1.84
CA SER A 44 1.72 0.57 -1.07
C SER A 44 2.85 -0.34 -1.53
N ARG A 45 3.06 -0.43 -2.84
CA ARG A 45 4.15 -1.21 -3.45
C ARG A 45 5.53 -0.61 -3.19
N TRP A 46 5.68 0.72 -3.23
CA TRP A 46 6.92 1.39 -2.84
C TRP A 46 7.30 1.07 -1.39
N ARG A 47 6.33 1.11 -0.46
CA ARG A 47 6.59 0.73 0.95
C ARG A 47 7.18 -0.67 1.08
N LYS A 48 6.67 -1.63 0.30
CA LYS A 48 7.21 -3.01 0.24
C LYS A 48 8.64 -3.08 -0.28
N ILE A 49 8.95 -2.32 -1.34
CA ILE A 49 10.33 -2.26 -1.88
C ILE A 49 11.30 -1.69 -0.84
N ARG A 50 10.86 -0.68 -0.09
CA ARG A 50 11.63 -0.08 1.02
C ARG A 50 11.65 -0.96 2.28
N GLY A 51 10.85 -2.02 2.34
CA GLY A 51 10.72 -2.88 3.53
C GLY A 51 10.03 -2.17 4.71
N LEU A 52 9.24 -1.14 4.44
CA LEU A 52 8.44 -0.41 5.44
C LEU A 52 7.15 -1.16 5.81
N ASP A 53 6.84 -2.26 5.12
CA ASP A 53 5.73 -3.16 5.41
C ASP A 53 6.06 -4.21 6.48
N LYS A 54 7.32 -4.27 6.95
CA LYS A 54 7.76 -5.23 7.96
C LYS A 54 7.01 -5.13 9.28
N ASP A 55 6.58 -3.91 9.63
CA ASP A 55 5.82 -3.62 10.84
C ASP A 55 4.33 -3.36 10.55
N ASP A 56 3.87 -3.59 9.31
CA ASP A 56 2.43 -3.55 9.03
C ASP A 56 1.74 -4.60 9.91
N PRO A 57 0.58 -4.27 10.52
CA PRO A 57 -0.13 -5.20 11.37
C PRO A 57 -0.46 -6.47 10.58
N ILE A 58 0.15 -7.57 11.01
CA ILE A 58 -0.08 -8.90 10.44
C ILE A 58 -1.52 -9.31 10.78
N GLU A 59 -2.18 -9.99 9.84
CA GLU A 59 -3.46 -10.61 10.10
C GLU A 59 -3.39 -11.42 11.41
N ASN A 60 -4.33 -11.15 12.31
CA ASN A 60 -4.35 -11.73 13.64
C ASN A 60 -4.78 -13.20 13.54
N LYS A 61 -3.83 -14.08 13.26
CA LYS A 61 -4.04 -15.54 13.16
C LYS A 61 -3.99 -16.25 14.53
N GLY A 62 -3.66 -15.52 15.60
CA GLY A 62 -3.22 -16.12 16.87
C GLY A 62 -3.89 -15.60 18.14
N GLN A 63 -4.52 -14.43 18.15
CA GLN A 63 -5.45 -14.12 19.23
C GLN A 63 -6.71 -14.93 18.99
N MET A 64 -7.28 -15.51 20.04
CA MET A 64 -8.51 -16.30 20.04
C MET A 64 -9.75 -15.44 19.69
N GLN A 65 -9.68 -14.69 18.59
CA GLN A 65 -10.76 -13.94 18.00
C GLN A 65 -11.60 -14.93 17.19
N SER A 66 -12.72 -15.33 17.78
CA SER A 66 -13.81 -15.95 17.03
C SER A 66 -14.40 -14.93 16.06
N SER A 67 -14.77 -15.37 14.85
CA SER A 67 -15.67 -14.56 14.02
C SER A 67 -16.96 -14.28 14.79
N PHE A 68 -17.69 -13.21 14.44
CA PHE A 68 -18.99 -12.93 15.08
C PHE A 68 -19.92 -14.15 15.03
N LYS A 69 -19.89 -14.89 13.92
CA LYS A 69 -20.62 -16.15 13.74
C LYS A 69 -20.18 -17.25 14.71
N ASP A 70 -18.88 -17.39 14.96
CA ASP A 70 -18.35 -18.39 15.90
C ASP A 70 -18.60 -17.99 17.36
N PHE A 71 -18.64 -16.69 17.65
CA PHE A 71 -19.06 -16.16 18.94
C PHE A 71 -20.54 -16.46 19.21
N GLU A 72 -21.43 -16.18 18.25
CA GLU A 72 -22.87 -16.47 18.36
C GLU A 72 -23.17 -17.95 18.62
N LYS A 73 -22.37 -18.87 18.07
CA LYS A 73 -22.49 -20.31 18.34
C LYS A 73 -22.07 -20.72 19.75
N LYS A 74 -21.17 -19.99 20.41
CA LYS A 74 -20.72 -20.30 21.77
C LYS A 74 -21.68 -19.81 22.86
N ILE A 75 -22.48 -18.79 22.56
CA ILE A 75 -23.41 -18.17 23.52
C ILE A 75 -24.86 -18.70 23.41
N LYS A 76 -25.15 -19.51 22.38
CA LYS A 76 -26.41 -20.26 22.24
C LYS A 76 -26.26 -21.65 22.81
#